data_AF-A0AA38JLF0-F1
#
_entry.id   AF-A0AA38JLF0-F1
#
_cell.length_a   1.000
_cell.length_b   1.000
_cell.length_c   1.000
_cell.angle_alpha   90.00
_cell.angle_beta   90.00
_cell.angle_gamma   90.00
#
_symmetry.space_group_name_H-M   'P 1'
#
loop_
_entity.id
_entity.type
_entity.pdbx_description
1 polymer ?
#
loop_
_entity_poly.entity_id
_entity_poly.type
_entity_poly.pdbx_seq_one_letter_code
_entity_poly.pdbx_strand_id
1 'polypeptide(L)'
;MIITGGSLRESQAALKVAKEHGFYATVGCHPTRSTEFDEFKGGPEAYLNALDEMLKENVNGRGRAVAVGECGLDYDRTHFAAPEIQKKHFRSQLSLAKKYHLPLFLHSRSAHKDFVSILREEGFGVNGGREVGGNGGVVHSFTGQLDELADLMSMGFHVGYHCSSTCQRPPIGVLNSSRLKKKEEKVQSPPAL
;
A
#
# COMPACT_ATOMS: atom_id res chain seq x y z
N MET A 1 10.27 -12.23 2.15
CA MET A 1 8.99 -12.00 2.87
C MET A 1 9.03 -10.63 3.51
N ILE A 2 7.90 -9.92 3.56
CA ILE A 2 7.75 -8.66 4.29
C ILE A 2 6.74 -8.92 5.40
N ILE A 3 7.09 -8.62 6.65
CA ILE A 3 6.20 -8.73 7.81
C ILE A 3 5.55 -7.37 8.05
N THR A 4 4.24 -7.35 8.08
CA THR A 4 3.48 -6.11 8.23
C THR A 4 3.42 -5.66 9.68
N GLY A 5 3.73 -4.38 9.92
CA GLY A 5 3.43 -3.68 11.17
C GLY A 5 2.19 -2.80 11.01
N GLY A 6 1.23 -2.89 11.93
CA GLY A 6 -0.02 -2.10 11.91
C GLY A 6 -0.14 -1.10 13.06
N SER A 7 0.87 -0.99 13.92
CA SER A 7 0.99 0.00 15.01
C SER A 7 2.46 0.11 15.44
N LEU A 8 2.80 1.03 16.35
CA LEU A 8 4.15 1.07 16.95
C LEU A 8 4.58 -0.27 17.54
N ARG A 9 3.68 -0.88 18.34
CA ARG A 9 3.97 -2.16 19.00
C ARG A 9 4.12 -3.29 17.99
N GLU A 10 3.24 -3.36 17.00
CA GLU A 10 3.27 -4.41 15.97
C GLU A 10 4.47 -4.22 15.03
N SER A 11 4.83 -2.98 14.68
CA SER A 11 6.02 -2.66 13.88
C SER A 11 7.31 -3.08 14.58
N GLN A 12 7.42 -2.84 15.90
CA GLN A 12 8.56 -3.31 16.70
C GLN A 12 8.68 -4.84 16.68
N ALA A 13 7.55 -5.55 16.79
CA ALA A 13 7.53 -7.01 16.73
C ALA A 13 7.89 -7.52 15.33
N ALA A 14 7.35 -6.89 14.28
CA ALA A 14 7.64 -7.24 12.89
C ALA A 14 9.14 -7.09 12.57
N LEU A 15 9.76 -5.99 12.99
CA LEU A 15 11.19 -5.75 12.84
C LEU A 15 12.03 -6.79 13.58
N LYS A 16 11.63 -7.19 14.79
CA LYS A 16 12.33 -8.23 15.55
C LYS A 16 12.34 -9.56 14.78
N VAL A 17 11.18 -10.02 14.35
CA VAL A 17 11.06 -11.26 13.57
C VAL A 17 11.81 -11.14 12.24
N ALA A 18 11.76 -9.98 11.58
CA ALA A 18 12.49 -9.74 10.34
C ALA A 18 14.01 -9.87 10.51
N LYS A 19 14.56 -9.33 11.60
CA LYS A 19 16.00 -9.45 11.93
C LYS A 19 16.40 -10.91 12.18
N GLU A 20 15.63 -11.61 13.01
CA GLU A 20 15.89 -13.00 13.39
C GLU A 20 15.90 -13.94 12.16
N HIS A 21 14.92 -13.78 11.26
CA HIS A 21 14.73 -14.69 10.13
C HIS A 21 15.29 -14.20 8.80
N GLY A 22 15.88 -12.99 8.74
CA GLY A 22 16.38 -12.42 7.49
C GLY A 22 15.26 -12.00 6.52
N PHE A 23 14.11 -11.58 7.06
CA PHE A 23 13.03 -10.98 6.29
C PHE A 23 13.13 -9.45 6.31
N TYR A 24 12.09 -8.79 5.80
CA TYR A 24 11.91 -7.34 5.88
C TYR A 24 10.63 -7.03 6.64
N ALA A 25 10.45 -5.78 7.06
CA ALA A 25 9.22 -5.35 7.70
C ALA A 25 8.70 -4.02 7.14
N THR A 26 7.44 -3.71 7.45
CA THR A 26 6.88 -2.37 7.31
C THR A 26 6.80 -1.69 8.69
N VAL A 27 6.80 -0.36 8.71
CA VAL A 27 6.58 0.43 9.93
C VAL A 27 5.49 1.45 9.65
N GLY A 28 4.45 1.43 10.48
CA GLY A 28 3.29 2.31 10.31
C GLY A 28 2.19 2.03 11.31
N CYS A 29 1.05 2.65 11.09
CA CYS A 29 -0.15 2.53 11.89
C CYS A 29 -1.39 2.43 11.00
N HIS A 30 -2.09 1.31 11.17
CA HIS A 30 -3.25 0.89 10.40
C HIS A 30 -4.46 1.80 10.66
N PRO A 31 -5.39 2.00 9.71
CA PRO A 31 -6.61 2.78 9.93
C PRO A 31 -7.35 2.39 11.21
N THR A 32 -7.47 1.10 11.52
CA THR A 32 -8.17 0.63 12.73
C THR A 32 -7.39 0.85 14.04
N ARG A 33 -6.13 1.28 13.96
CA ARG A 33 -5.28 1.62 15.10
C ARG A 33 -5.02 3.12 15.20
N SER A 34 -5.64 3.93 14.34
CA SER A 34 -5.35 5.37 14.25
C SER A 34 -5.66 6.14 15.54
N THR A 35 -6.54 5.64 16.41
CA THR A 35 -6.79 6.26 17.73
C THR A 35 -5.57 6.19 18.65
N GLU A 36 -4.64 5.25 18.42
CA GLU A 36 -3.41 5.13 19.23
C GLU A 36 -2.54 6.38 19.15
N PHE A 37 -2.62 7.18 18.08
CA PHE A 37 -1.92 8.46 17.99
C PHE A 37 -2.43 9.45 19.05
N ASP A 38 -3.75 9.59 19.16
CA ASP A 38 -4.37 10.56 20.08
C ASP A 38 -4.31 10.06 21.54
N GLU A 39 -4.32 8.73 21.75
CA GLU A 39 -4.17 8.09 23.06
C GLU A 39 -2.70 8.01 23.54
N PHE A 40 -1.73 8.28 22.67
CA PHE A 40 -0.32 8.17 23.00
C PHE A 40 0.09 9.19 24.06
N LYS A 41 0.99 8.78 24.96
CA LYS A 41 1.59 9.71 25.92
C LYS A 41 2.42 10.76 25.17
N GLY A 42 2.00 12.02 25.27
CA GLY A 42 2.59 13.14 24.51
C GLY A 42 1.83 13.47 23.22
N GLY A 43 0.74 12.78 22.94
CA GLY A 43 -0.18 13.06 21.83
C GLY A 43 0.32 12.58 20.46
N PRO A 44 -0.41 12.96 19.39
CA PRO A 44 -0.16 12.47 18.04
C PRO A 44 1.24 12.73 17.50
N GLU A 45 1.82 13.89 17.81
CA GLU A 45 3.17 14.24 17.37
C GLU A 45 4.21 13.32 17.99
N ALA A 46 4.05 12.95 19.27
CA ALA A 46 4.94 12.01 19.93
C ALA A 46 4.83 10.59 19.35
N TYR A 47 3.63 10.15 18.95
CA TYR A 47 3.46 8.86 18.26
C TYR A 47 4.13 8.87 16.88
N LEU A 48 3.94 9.95 16.11
CA LEU A 48 4.60 10.11 14.81
C LEU A 48 6.12 10.13 14.95
N ASN A 49 6.65 10.85 15.94
CA ASN A 49 8.09 10.87 16.25
C ASN A 49 8.62 9.50 16.67
N ALA A 50 7.82 8.69 17.37
CA ALA A 50 8.21 7.32 17.70
C ALA A 50 8.29 6.43 16.45
N LEU A 51 7.39 6.59 15.47
CA LEU A 51 7.49 5.90 14.18
C LEU A 51 8.71 6.38 13.38
N ASP A 52 9.00 7.68 13.43
CA ASP A 52 10.15 8.32 12.78
C ASP A 52 11.48 7.76 13.29
N GLU A 53 11.69 7.74 14.61
CA GLU A 53 12.89 7.17 15.21
C GLU A 53 13.01 5.66 14.93
N MET A 54 11.89 4.92 14.96
CA MET A 54 11.89 3.50 14.58
C MET A 54 12.34 3.30 13.13
N LEU A 55 11.86 4.12 12.19
CA LEU A 55 12.30 4.07 10.80
C LEU A 55 13.78 4.41 10.68
N LYS A 56 14.22 5.52 11.27
CA LYS A 56 15.62 5.98 11.27
C LYS A 56 16.60 4.90 11.68
N GLU A 57 16.30 4.17 12.76
CA GLU A 57 17.14 3.09 13.28
C GLU A 57 17.11 1.82 12.41
N ASN A 58 16.06 1.63 11.61
CA ASN A 58 15.77 0.36 10.95
C ASN A 58 15.65 0.45 9.43
N VAL A 59 15.93 1.57 8.77
CA VAL A 59 15.92 1.67 7.29
C VAL A 59 17.13 0.98 6.63
N ASN A 60 18.15 0.58 7.39
CA ASN A 60 19.37 -0.04 6.89
C ASN A 60 19.66 -1.39 7.56
N GLY A 61 20.46 -2.23 6.88
CA GLY A 61 20.90 -3.52 7.40
C GLY A 61 19.94 -4.69 7.17
N ARG A 62 20.24 -5.82 7.82
CA ARG A 62 19.43 -7.04 7.78
C ARG A 62 18.17 -6.86 8.63
N GLY A 63 17.02 -7.32 8.16
CA GLY A 63 15.76 -7.15 8.91
C GLY A 63 15.18 -5.75 8.84
N ARG A 64 15.62 -4.92 7.89
CA ARG A 64 15.25 -3.51 7.78
C ARG A 64 13.77 -3.28 7.43
N ALA A 65 13.28 -2.11 7.81
CA ALA A 65 12.06 -1.51 7.30
C ALA A 65 12.23 -1.18 5.80
N VAL A 66 11.28 -1.60 4.98
CA VAL A 66 11.32 -1.40 3.51
C VAL A 66 10.14 -0.61 2.98
N ALA A 67 9.15 -0.31 3.81
CA ALA A 67 8.00 0.49 3.45
C ALA A 67 7.40 1.18 4.69
N VAL A 68 6.76 2.33 4.47
CA VAL A 68 5.90 2.96 5.46
C VAL A 68 4.49 2.40 5.31
N GLY A 69 3.94 1.88 6.40
CA GLY A 69 2.65 1.20 6.43
C GLY A 69 2.68 -0.02 7.35
N GLU A 70 1.58 -0.74 7.53
CA GLU A 70 0.31 -0.58 6.83
C GLU A 70 -0.41 0.69 7.28
N CYS A 71 -0.75 1.58 6.33
CA CYS A 71 -1.49 2.82 6.60
C CYS A 71 -2.47 3.12 5.47
N GLY A 72 -3.51 3.93 5.73
CA GLY A 72 -4.55 4.23 4.75
C GLY A 72 -5.91 4.38 5.40
N LEU A 73 -6.97 3.95 4.72
CA LEU A 73 -8.37 4.13 5.16
C LEU A 73 -9.16 2.82 5.08
N ASP A 74 -9.94 2.54 6.12
CA ASP A 74 -10.87 1.41 6.21
C ASP A 74 -12.23 1.89 6.74
N TYR A 75 -13.16 2.14 5.81
CA TYR A 75 -14.51 2.61 6.13
C TYR A 75 -15.48 1.47 6.49
N ASP A 76 -15.08 0.20 6.35
CA ASP A 76 -15.84 -0.94 6.89
C ASP A 76 -15.54 -1.18 8.38
N ARG A 77 -14.59 -0.44 8.96
CA ARG A 77 -14.07 -0.62 10.32
C ARG A 77 -14.10 0.67 11.17
N THR A 78 -15.06 1.54 10.89
CA THR A 78 -15.22 2.84 11.57
C THR A 78 -15.53 2.76 13.07
N HIS A 79 -15.96 1.60 13.57
CA HIS A 79 -16.13 1.34 15.00
C HIS A 79 -14.80 1.25 15.76
N PHE A 80 -13.66 1.03 15.08
CA PHE A 80 -12.33 1.09 15.68
C PHE A 80 -11.74 2.51 15.66
N ALA A 81 -11.93 3.23 14.55
CA ALA A 81 -11.49 4.62 14.41
C ALA A 81 -12.41 5.37 13.46
N ALA A 82 -12.91 6.53 13.87
CA ALA A 82 -13.77 7.37 13.03
C ALA A 82 -13.04 7.83 11.75
N PRO A 83 -13.73 8.03 10.62
CA PRO A 83 -13.12 8.44 9.36
C PRO A 83 -12.19 9.66 9.47
N GLU A 84 -12.57 10.67 10.26
CA GLU A 84 -11.73 11.86 10.44
C GLU A 84 -10.39 11.57 11.12
N ILE A 85 -10.39 10.63 12.08
CA ILE A 85 -9.18 10.19 12.77
C ILE A 85 -8.29 9.38 11.82
N GLN A 86 -8.88 8.48 11.04
CA GLN A 86 -8.14 7.74 10.01
C GLN A 86 -7.50 8.68 8.98
N LYS A 87 -8.26 9.63 8.44
CA LYS A 87 -7.76 10.62 7.46
C LYS A 87 -6.63 11.47 8.01
N LYS A 88 -6.78 11.99 9.24
CA LYS A 88 -5.77 12.79 9.93
C LYS A 88 -4.45 12.04 10.05
N HIS A 89 -4.49 10.81 10.55
CA HIS A 89 -3.27 10.03 10.83
C HIS A 89 -2.74 9.26 9.62
N PHE A 90 -3.54 9.07 8.57
CA PHE A 90 -3.03 8.66 7.27
C PHE A 90 -2.14 9.76 6.67
N ARG A 91 -2.61 11.01 6.65
CA ARG A 91 -1.82 12.16 6.14
C ARG A 91 -0.49 12.31 6.86
N SER A 92 -0.48 12.24 8.20
CA SER A 92 0.75 12.42 8.98
C SER A 92 1.83 11.40 8.60
N GLN A 93 1.44 10.14 8.38
CA GLN A 93 2.36 9.06 8.00
C GLN A 93 2.96 9.22 6.60
N LEU A 94 2.27 9.89 5.67
CA LEU A 94 2.79 10.14 4.32
C LEU A 94 4.06 11.00 4.34
N SER A 95 4.23 11.86 5.36
CA SER A 95 5.48 12.62 5.55
C SER A 95 6.69 11.74 5.82
N LEU A 96 6.52 10.59 6.49
CA LEU A 96 7.60 9.65 6.79
C LEU A 96 8.09 8.96 5.51
N ALA A 97 7.18 8.59 4.61
CA ALA A 97 7.53 7.97 3.33
C ALA A 97 8.38 8.93 2.48
N LYS A 98 7.99 10.22 2.45
CA LYS A 98 8.75 11.30 1.79
C LYS A 98 10.14 11.46 2.40
N LYS A 99 10.23 11.51 3.73
CA LYS A 99 11.48 11.72 4.49
C LYS A 99 12.51 10.62 4.26
N TYR A 100 12.08 9.36 4.22
CA TYR A 100 12.98 8.21 4.10
C TYR A 100 13.08 7.64 2.68
N HIS A 101 12.43 8.26 1.69
CA HIS A 101 12.37 7.77 0.32
C HIS A 101 11.89 6.31 0.19
N LEU A 102 10.97 5.92 1.09
CA LEU A 102 10.42 4.57 1.14
C LEU A 102 9.11 4.48 0.35
N PRO A 103 8.83 3.33 -0.29
CA PRO A 103 7.50 3.07 -0.83
C PRO A 103 6.47 2.96 0.30
N LEU A 104 5.21 3.17 -0.06
CA LEU A 104 4.07 2.99 0.85
C LEU A 104 3.50 1.57 0.77
N PHE A 105 3.06 1.03 1.90
CA PHE A 105 2.25 -0.19 1.99
C PHE A 105 0.84 0.20 2.46
N LEU A 106 -0.09 0.29 1.51
CA LEU A 106 -1.33 1.05 1.65
C LEU A 106 -2.58 0.19 1.77
N HIS A 107 -3.41 0.52 2.76
CA HIS A 107 -4.73 -0.06 2.96
C HIS A 107 -5.83 0.85 2.41
N SER A 108 -6.73 0.30 1.59
CA SER A 108 -7.94 1.02 1.18
C SER A 108 -9.14 0.07 1.15
N ARG A 109 -10.18 0.38 1.91
CA ARG A 109 -11.44 -0.38 1.95
C ARG A 109 -12.63 0.56 2.06
N SER A 110 -13.53 0.50 1.07
CA SER A 110 -14.73 1.33 0.98
C SER A 110 -14.47 2.84 1.11
N ALA A 111 -13.25 3.29 0.77
CA ALA A 111 -12.74 4.62 1.07
C ALA A 111 -11.99 5.27 -0.11
N HIS A 112 -12.11 4.73 -1.33
CA HIS A 112 -11.28 5.08 -2.50
C HIS A 112 -11.23 6.59 -2.77
N LYS A 113 -12.38 7.27 -2.75
CA LYS A 113 -12.46 8.71 -3.04
C LYS A 113 -11.59 9.56 -2.11
N ASP A 114 -11.73 9.37 -0.80
CA ASP A 114 -10.96 10.14 0.19
C ASP A 114 -9.49 9.70 0.20
N PHE A 115 -9.24 8.39 0.04
CA PHE A 115 -7.89 7.83 -0.04
C PHE A 115 -7.08 8.45 -1.18
N VAL A 116 -7.65 8.50 -2.39
CA VAL A 116 -7.02 9.11 -3.56
C VAL A 116 -6.90 10.63 -3.41
N SER A 117 -7.92 11.31 -2.87
CA SER A 117 -7.86 12.76 -2.61
C SER A 117 -6.66 13.10 -1.73
N ILE A 118 -6.50 12.38 -0.61
CA ILE A 118 -5.39 12.55 0.32
C ILE A 118 -4.04 12.32 -0.39
N LEU A 119 -3.90 11.22 -1.13
CA LEU A 119 -2.65 10.93 -1.84
C LEU A 119 -2.30 12.04 -2.85
N ARG A 120 -3.28 12.54 -3.61
CA ARG A 120 -3.05 13.64 -4.57
C ARG A 120 -2.64 14.93 -3.88
N GLU A 121 -3.35 15.32 -2.82
CA GLU A 121 -3.06 16.51 -2.03
C GLU A 121 -1.66 16.45 -1.39
N GLU A 122 -1.22 15.26 -1.00
CA GLU A 122 0.11 15.02 -0.43
C GLU A 122 1.21 14.84 -1.50
N GLY A 123 0.88 15.01 -2.79
CA GLY A 123 1.86 14.96 -3.88
C GLY A 123 2.16 13.56 -4.42
N PHE A 124 1.42 12.53 -4.01
CA PHE A 124 1.52 11.16 -4.54
C PHE A 124 0.65 10.92 -5.78
N GLY A 125 0.01 11.95 -6.33
CA GLY A 125 -0.88 11.85 -7.49
C GLY A 125 -0.19 11.55 -8.82
N VAL A 126 1.13 11.76 -8.91
CA VAL A 126 1.91 11.58 -10.15
C VAL A 126 3.19 10.81 -9.83
N ASN A 127 3.52 9.83 -10.68
CA ASN A 127 4.74 9.01 -10.57
C ASN A 127 4.99 8.43 -9.17
N GLY A 128 3.94 8.11 -8.41
CA GLY A 128 4.05 7.57 -7.05
C GLY A 128 4.69 8.54 -6.05
N GLY A 129 4.61 9.84 -6.29
CA GLY A 129 5.16 10.87 -5.38
C GLY A 129 6.66 11.06 -5.42
N ARG A 130 7.34 10.59 -6.48
CA ARG A 130 8.80 10.76 -6.66
C ARG A 130 9.27 12.21 -6.53
N GLU A 131 8.45 13.17 -6.98
CA GLU A 131 8.77 14.60 -6.94
C GLU A 131 8.79 15.17 -5.51
N VAL A 132 8.03 14.57 -4.60
CA VAL A 132 7.96 14.97 -3.18
C VAL A 132 8.78 14.07 -2.27
N GLY A 133 9.67 13.25 -2.85
CA GLY A 133 10.53 12.31 -2.11
C GLY A 133 9.87 10.96 -1.80
N GLY A 134 8.65 10.70 -2.25
CA GLY A 134 8.03 9.37 -2.18
C GLY A 134 8.66 8.39 -3.18
N ASN A 135 8.32 7.10 -3.08
CA ASN A 135 8.83 6.08 -3.99
C ASN A 135 7.74 5.08 -4.43
N GLY A 136 6.54 5.61 -4.70
CA GLY A 136 5.35 4.81 -5.03
C GLY A 136 4.86 3.98 -3.85
N GLY A 137 4.26 2.85 -4.15
CA GLY A 137 3.74 1.95 -3.13
C GLY A 137 2.84 0.86 -3.69
N VAL A 138 2.36 0.01 -2.80
CA VAL A 138 1.40 -1.04 -3.11
C VAL A 138 0.12 -0.78 -2.33
N VAL A 139 -1.03 -0.70 -3.01
CA VAL A 139 -2.34 -0.83 -2.38
C VAL A 139 -2.61 -2.32 -2.18
N HIS A 140 -2.46 -2.80 -0.95
CA HIS A 140 -2.51 -4.23 -0.65
C HIS A 140 -3.96 -4.70 -0.48
N SER A 141 -4.16 -6.02 -0.69
CA SER A 141 -5.45 -6.70 -0.54
C SER A 141 -6.62 -5.97 -1.23
N PHE A 142 -6.39 -5.51 -2.46
CA PHE A 142 -7.38 -4.74 -3.20
C PHE A 142 -8.65 -5.55 -3.49
N THR A 143 -9.79 -4.96 -3.19
CA THR A 143 -11.14 -5.48 -3.45
C THR A 143 -12.03 -4.46 -4.15
N GLY A 144 -11.41 -3.45 -4.77
CA GLY A 144 -12.10 -2.34 -5.42
C GLY A 144 -12.59 -2.66 -6.83
N GLN A 145 -13.17 -1.66 -7.48
CA GLN A 145 -13.66 -1.76 -8.86
C GLN A 145 -12.55 -1.48 -9.90
N LEU A 146 -12.82 -1.76 -11.18
CA LEU A 146 -11.81 -1.60 -12.25
C LEU A 146 -11.38 -0.15 -12.49
N ASP A 147 -12.28 0.80 -12.29
CA ASP A 147 -12.00 2.23 -12.34
C ASP A 147 -11.08 2.67 -11.20
N GLU A 148 -11.32 2.16 -9.99
CA GLU A 148 -10.43 2.40 -8.84
C GLU A 148 -9.02 1.85 -9.09
N LEU A 149 -8.92 0.65 -9.68
CA LEU A 149 -7.65 0.06 -10.09
C LEU A 149 -6.92 0.94 -11.12
N ALA A 150 -7.63 1.37 -12.18
CA ALA A 150 -7.06 2.19 -13.23
C ALA A 150 -6.56 3.54 -12.67
N ASP A 151 -7.30 4.13 -11.73
CA ASP A 151 -6.92 5.37 -11.07
C ASP A 151 -5.60 5.21 -10.30
N LEU A 152 -5.50 4.18 -9.44
CA LEU A 152 -4.29 3.89 -8.67
C LEU A 152 -3.07 3.62 -9.55
N MET A 153 -3.25 2.86 -10.64
CA MET A 153 -2.18 2.57 -11.59
C MET A 153 -1.73 3.84 -12.33
N SER A 154 -2.64 4.74 -12.68
CA SER A 154 -2.32 6.01 -13.34
C SER A 154 -1.49 6.94 -12.45
N MET A 155 -1.70 6.86 -11.13
CA MET A 155 -0.93 7.61 -10.13
C MET A 155 0.47 7.01 -9.88
N GLY A 156 0.78 5.83 -10.46
CA GLY A 156 2.06 5.15 -10.29
C GLY A 156 2.13 4.17 -9.12
N PHE A 157 0.98 3.72 -8.60
CA PHE A 157 0.90 2.67 -7.58
C PHE A 157 0.75 1.29 -8.19
N HIS A 158 1.22 0.29 -7.44
CA HIS A 158 0.93 -1.12 -7.71
C HIS A 158 -0.25 -1.60 -6.87
N VAL A 159 -0.93 -2.64 -7.34
CA VAL A 159 -2.08 -3.23 -6.65
C VAL A 159 -1.79 -4.70 -6.33
N GLY A 160 -1.95 -5.07 -5.06
CA GLY A 160 -1.73 -6.42 -4.57
C GLY A 160 -3.02 -7.20 -4.45
N TYR A 161 -3.05 -8.41 -5.03
CA TYR A 161 -4.17 -9.35 -4.92
C TYR A 161 -3.84 -10.47 -3.93
N HIS A 162 -4.82 -10.84 -3.09
CA HIS A 162 -4.75 -12.05 -2.24
C HIS A 162 -5.98 -12.92 -2.49
N CYS A 163 -6.00 -14.15 -1.95
CA CYS A 163 -7.10 -15.10 -2.10
C CYS A 163 -8.48 -14.49 -1.72
N SER A 164 -8.52 -13.63 -0.70
CA SER A 164 -9.70 -12.84 -0.32
C SER A 164 -10.20 -11.90 -1.43
N SER A 165 -9.30 -11.34 -2.24
CA SER A 165 -9.62 -10.53 -3.42
C SER A 165 -10.29 -11.35 -4.53
N THR A 166 -9.99 -12.64 -4.64
CA THR A 166 -10.57 -13.54 -5.66
C THR A 166 -11.84 -14.26 -5.21
N CYS A 167 -12.15 -14.25 -3.90
CA CYS A 167 -13.37 -14.86 -3.37
C CYS A 167 -14.63 -14.01 -3.61
N GLN A 168 -14.48 -12.73 -3.98
CA GLN A 168 -15.59 -11.94 -4.49
C GLN A 168 -15.82 -12.36 -5.93
N ARG A 169 -16.94 -13.05 -6.21
CA ARG A 169 -17.33 -13.36 -7.59
C ARG A 169 -17.30 -12.06 -8.41
N PRO A 170 -16.51 -11.97 -9.50
CA PRO A 170 -16.69 -10.86 -10.41
C PRO A 170 -18.14 -10.91 -10.92
N PRO A 171 -18.83 -9.77 -11.09
CA PRO A 171 -20.06 -9.78 -11.86
C PRO A 171 -19.74 -10.42 -13.22
N ILE A 172 -20.49 -11.47 -13.57
CA ILE A 172 -20.36 -12.16 -14.85
C ILE A 172 -20.48 -11.11 -15.96
N GLY A 173 -19.35 -10.79 -16.60
CA GLY A 173 -19.20 -9.64 -17.49
C GLY A 173 -17.85 -9.63 -18.20
N VAL A 174 -17.67 -10.59 -19.11
CA VAL A 174 -16.73 -10.57 -20.26
C VAL A 174 -15.22 -10.53 -19.94
N LEU A 175 -14.66 -11.70 -19.65
CA LEU A 175 -13.29 -12.05 -20.06
C LEU A 175 -13.34 -12.57 -21.49
N ASN A 176 -13.08 -11.73 -22.49
CA ASN A 176 -12.69 -12.23 -23.81
C ASN A 176 -11.16 -12.35 -23.84
N SER A 177 -10.70 -13.53 -23.41
CA SER A 177 -9.37 -14.03 -23.73
C SER A 177 -9.24 -14.22 -25.25
N SER A 178 -8.02 -14.15 -25.77
CA SER A 178 -7.60 -14.55 -27.13
C SER A 178 -7.76 -13.54 -28.28
N ARG A 179 -6.90 -12.51 -28.30
CA ARG A 179 -6.29 -12.04 -29.58
C ARG A 179 -4.76 -11.98 -29.58
N LEU A 180 -4.14 -12.71 -28.66
CA LEU A 180 -2.72 -13.06 -28.70
C LEU A 180 -2.60 -14.55 -29.05
N LYS A 181 -2.72 -14.87 -30.34
CA LYS A 181 -2.16 -16.12 -30.89
C LYS A 181 -1.37 -15.77 -32.14
N LYS A 182 -0.04 -15.80 -31.94
CA LYS A 182 1.01 -16.28 -32.85
C LYS A 182 0.73 -16.18 -34.35
N LYS A 183 1.45 -15.26 -35.01
CA LYS A 183 1.89 -15.42 -36.40
C LYS A 183 3.19 -16.23 -36.35
N GLU A 184 3.10 -17.53 -36.60
CA GLU A 184 4.23 -18.38 -37.01
C GLU A 184 3.77 -19.16 -38.26
N GLU A 185 4.29 -18.69 -39.40
CA GLU A 185 4.86 -19.45 -40.53
C GLU A 185 4.34 -20.86 -40.88
N LYS A 186 3.86 -20.99 -42.14
CA LYS A 186 4.26 -21.94 -43.21
C LYS A 186 3.07 -22.47 -44.03
N VAL A 187 3.41 -22.91 -45.25
CA VAL A 187 2.61 -23.45 -46.37
C VAL A 187 2.43 -22.36 -47.43
N GLN A 188 3.03 -22.45 -48.63
CA GLN A 188 2.92 -23.55 -49.59
C GLN A 188 4.04 -23.48 -50.66
N SER A 189 4.57 -24.65 -51.04
CA SER A 189 5.40 -24.90 -52.24
C SER A 189 4.53 -24.91 -53.52
N PRO A 190 5.07 -24.53 -54.71
CA PRO A 190 4.38 -24.66 -56.01
C PRO A 190 4.99 -25.79 -56.88
N PRO A 191 4.52 -26.01 -58.12
CA PRO A 191 3.24 -26.64 -58.49
C PRO A 191 3.47 -27.94 -59.30
N ALA A 192 2.39 -28.69 -59.56
CA ALA A 192 2.37 -29.75 -60.57
C ALA A 192 1.45 -29.33 -61.72
N LEU A 193 2.04 -29.16 -62.90
CA LEU A 193 1.53 -29.48 -64.25
C LEU A 193 2.70 -29.40 -65.23
#